data_AF-A0A7W0IDE4-F1
#
_entry.id   AF-A0A7W0IDE4-F1
#
_cell.length_a   1.000
_cell.length_b   1.000
_cell.length_c   1.000
_cell.angle_alpha   90.00
_cell.angle_beta   90.00
_cell.angle_gamma   90.00
#
_symmetry.space_group_name_H-M   'P 1'
#
loop_
_entity.id
_entity.type
_entity.pdbx_description
1 polymer ?
#
loop_
_entity_poly.entity_id
_entity_poly.type
_entity_poly.pdbx_seq_one_letter_code
_entity_poly.pdbx_strand_id
1 'polypeptide(L)' 'MLSAFQVMWNAAEEMLRETHPEGFDVLDIGRVAFDSLPEAEKDGALDALFYTWWEAVEADRAARAAHEQAAGGAR' A
#
# COMPACT_ATOMS: atom_id res chain seq x y z
N MET A 1 16.32 7.78 -0.53
CA MET A 1 15.59 8.90 -1.15
C MET A 1 14.18 8.41 -1.42
N LEU A 2 13.15 9.13 -0.99
CA LEU A 2 11.76 8.74 -1.23
C LEU A 2 11.35 9.09 -2.65
N SER A 3 10.48 8.28 -3.27
CA SER A 3 9.83 8.64 -4.54
C SER A 3 8.83 9.78 -4.32
N ALA A 4 8.46 10.48 -5.40
CA ALA A 4 7.42 11.53 -5.34
C ALA A 4 6.11 11.00 -4.73
N PHE A 5 5.72 9.78 -5.10
CA PHE A 5 4.53 9.13 -4.55
C PHE A 5 4.66 8.81 -3.05
N GLN A 6 5.82 8.35 -2.58
CA GLN A 6 6.04 8.12 -1.14
C GLN A 6 6.00 9.41 -0.33
N VAL A 7 6.50 10.52 -0.88
CA VAL A 7 6.39 11.83 -0.24
C VAL A 7 4.92 12.26 -0.12
N MET A 8 4.15 12.11 -1.21
CA MET A 8 2.71 12.43 -1.19
C MET A 8 1.91 11.49 -0.30
N TRP A 9 2.29 10.21 -0.21
CA TRP A 9 1.67 9.24 0.70
C TRP A 9 1.80 9.69 2.15
N ASN A 10 3.01 10.02 2.60
CA ASN A 10 3.24 10.46 3.97
C ASN A 10 2.46 11.74 4.29
N ALA A 11 2.42 12.70 3.36
CA ALA A 11 1.66 13.94 3.54
C ALA A 11 0.15 13.69 3.58
N ALA A 12 -0.37 12.80 2.74
CA ALA A 12 -1.77 12.40 2.74
C ALA A 12 -2.16 11.70 4.05
N GLU A 13 -1.29 10.83 4.57
CA GLU A 13 -1.52 10.15 5.85
C GLU A 13 -1.58 11.13 7.01
N GLU A 14 -0.63 12.08 7.08
CA GLU A 14 -0.62 13.13 8.10
C GLU A 14 -1.91 13.97 8.05
N MET A 15 -2.28 14.43 6.85
CA MET A 15 -3.50 15.19 6.63
C MET A 15 -4.76 14.42 7.04
N LEU A 16 -4.86 13.13 6.68
CA LEU A 16 -6.02 12.30 7.03
C LEU A 16 -6.12 12.05 8.54
N ARG A 17 -4.99 11.86 9.24
CA ARG A 17 -4.97 11.74 10.71
C ARG A 17 -5.47 13.00 11.41
N GLU A 18 -5.16 14.17 10.86
CA GLU A 18 -5.61 15.45 11.43
C GLU A 18 -7.08 15.74 11.13
N THR A 19 -7.53 15.40 9.93
CA THR A 19 -8.87 15.79 9.43
C THR A 19 -9.96 14.76 9.69
N HIS A 20 -9.60 13.48 9.85
CA HIS A 20 -10.52 12.36 10.10
C HIS A 20 -10.11 11.59 11.36
N PRO A 21 -10.22 12.21 12.56
CA PRO A 21 -9.84 11.57 13.83
C PRO A 21 -10.70 10.33 14.16
N GLU A 22 -11.87 10.19 13.54
CA GLU A 22 -12.72 9.00 13.59
C GLU A 22 -12.14 7.78 12.84
N GLY A 23 -11.12 8.01 12.01
CA GLY A 23 -10.44 7.00 11.21
C GLY A 23 -10.69 7.15 9.71
N PHE A 24 -9.84 6.48 8.91
CA PHE A 24 -9.86 6.48 7.45
C PHE A 24 -9.32 5.15 6.91
N ASP A 25 -9.63 4.81 5.66
CA ASP A 25 -9.08 3.63 5.00
C ASP A 25 -7.67 3.92 4.48
N VAL A 26 -6.79 2.92 4.50
CA VAL A 26 -5.45 3.03 3.89
C VAL A 26 -5.54 3.39 2.39
N LEU A 27 -6.60 2.97 1.70
CA LEU A 27 -6.86 3.33 0.31
C LEU A 27 -7.14 4.83 0.13
N ASP A 28 -7.66 5.51 1.15
CA ASP A 28 -7.87 6.95 1.10
C ASP A 28 -6.54 7.71 1.04
N ILE A 29 -5.52 7.23 1.75
CA ILE A 29 -4.15 7.75 1.66
C ILE A 29 -3.65 7.65 0.22
N GLY A 30 -3.77 6.46 -0.37
CA GLY A 30 -3.30 6.19 -1.72
C GLY A 30 -3.99 7.04 -2.78
N ARG A 31 -5.31 7.23 -2.66
CA ARG A 31 -6.09 8.09 -3.55
C ARG A 31 -5.66 9.55 -3.45
N VAL A 32 -5.61 10.10 -2.24
CA VAL A 32 -5.19 11.50 -2.03
C VAL A 32 -3.76 11.72 -2.53
N ALA A 33 -2.85 10.80 -2.22
CA ALA A 33 -1.46 10.88 -2.66
C ALA A 33 -1.34 10.86 -4.19
N PHE A 34 -2.09 9.98 -4.86
CA PHE A 34 -2.10 9.86 -6.31
C PHE A 34 -2.72 11.08 -7.00
N ASP A 35 -3.84 11.57 -6.48
CA ASP A 35 -4.53 12.76 -7.00
C ASP A 35 -3.69 14.03 -6.85
N SER A 36 -2.81 14.08 -5.85
CA SER A 36 -1.90 15.20 -5.58
C SER A 36 -0.63 15.16 -6.42
N LEU A 37 -0.36 14.08 -7.16
CA LEU A 37 0.85 13.98 -7.98
C LEU A 37 0.74 14.83 -9.25
N PRO A 38 1.86 15.42 -9.71
CA PRO A 38 1.98 15.90 -11.08
C PRO A 38 1.70 14.77 -12.06
N GLU A 39 1.03 15.09 -13.18
CA GLU A 39 0.64 14.08 -14.18
C GLU A 39 1.82 13.24 -14.67
N ALA A 40 3.00 13.84 -14.82
CA ALA A 40 4.23 13.15 -15.25
C ALA A 40 4.73 12.07 -14.26
N GLU A 41 4.34 12.15 -12.99
CA GLU A 41 4.75 11.19 -11.95
C GLU A 41 3.72 10.08 -11.74
N LYS A 42 2.51 10.22 -12.30
CA LYS A 42 1.42 9.26 -12.08
C LYS A 42 1.70 7.88 -12.66
N ASP A 43 2.28 7.82 -13.85
CA ASP A 43 2.65 6.54 -14.47
C ASP A 43 3.64 5.76 -13.60
N GLY A 44 4.67 6.42 -13.08
CA GLY A 44 5.64 5.81 -12.16
C GLY A 44 5.01 5.41 -10.82
N ALA A 45 4.01 6.15 -10.34
CA ALA A 45 3.25 5.78 -9.15
C ALA A 45 2.36 4.55 -9.37
N LEU A 46 1.73 4.42 -10.54
CA LEU A 46 0.95 3.24 -10.90
C LEU A 46 1.80 1.98 -10.97
N ASP A 47 3.00 2.06 -11.57
CA ASP A 47 3.95 0.96 -11.58
C ASP A 47 4.33 0.54 -10.14
N ALA A 48 4.68 1.51 -9.29
CA ALA A 48 5.03 1.24 -7.91
C ALA A 48 3.87 0.59 -7.12
N LEU A 49 2.64 1.10 -7.29
CA LEU A 49 1.44 0.55 -6.67
C LEU A 49 1.18 -0.89 -7.15
N PHE A 50 1.31 -1.14 -8.46
CA PHE A 50 1.09 -2.46 -9.05
C PHE A 50 2.06 -3.49 -8.49
N TYR A 51 3.37 -3.21 -8.51
CA TYR A 51 4.37 -4.14 -8.01
C TYR A 51 4.27 -4.34 -6.50
N THR A 52 3.99 -3.29 -5.73
CA THR A 52 3.79 -3.40 -4.27
C THR A 52 2.60 -4.29 -3.95
N TRP A 53 1.49 -4.13 -4.66
CA TRP A 53 0.31 -5.00 -4.50
C TRP A 53 0.63 -6.44 -4.88
N TRP A 54 1.31 -6.67 -6.00
CA TRP A 54 1.69 -8.01 -6.45
C TRP A 54 2.57 -8.72 -5.43
N GLU A 55 3.61 -8.05 -4.91
CA GLU A 55 4.49 -8.58 -3.89
C GLU A 55 3.74 -8.92 -2.59
N ALA A 56 2.80 -8.06 -2.17
CA ALA A 56 1.98 -8.32 -0.99
C ALA A 56 1.07 -9.55 -1.18
N VAL A 57 0.49 -9.72 -2.37
CA VAL A 57 -0.33 -10.90 -2.71
C VAL A 57 0.51 -12.17 -2.71
N GLU A 58 1.71 -12.14 -3.30
CA GLU A 58 2.61 -13.30 -3.29
C GLU A 58 3.08 -13.64 -1.88
N ALA A 59 3.37 -12.64 -1.05
CA ALA A 59 3.73 -12.84 0.35
C ALA A 59 2.59 -13.48 1.16
N ASP A 60 1.34 -13.02 0.98
CA ASP A 60 0.16 -13.62 1.62
C ASP A 60 -0.05 -15.07 1.17
N ARG A 61 0.09 -15.37 -0.12
CA ARG A 61 0.04 -16.75 -0.65
C ARG A 61 1.10 -17.65 0.00
N ALA A 62 2.34 -17.18 0.07
CA ALA A 62 3.43 -17.92 0.69
C ALA A 62 3.19 -18.17 2.19
N ALA A 63 2.69 -17.15 2.91
CA ALA A 63 2.36 -17.26 4.33
C ALA A 63 1.25 -18.30 4.59
N ARG A 64 0.19 -18.30 3.77
CA ARG A 64 -0.90 -19.30 3.87
C ARG A 64 -0.41 -20.70 3.58
N ALA A 65 0.38 -20.89 2.53
CA ALA A 65 0.95 -22.19 2.18
C ALA A 65 1.85 -22.74 3.31
N ALA A 66 2.67 -21.89 3.93
CA ALA A 66 3.50 -22.27 5.07
C ALA A 66 2.65 -22.67 6.29
N HIS A 67 1.57 -21.94 6.57
CA HIS A 67 0.64 -22.28 7.66
C HIS A 67 -0.09 -23.61 7.42
N GLU A 68 -0.54 -23.87 6.19
CA GLU A 68 -1.19 -25.14 5.82
C GLU A 68 -0.24 -26.34 5.93
N GLN A 69 1.02 -26.19 5.51
CA GLN A 69 2.04 -27.23 5.67
C GLN A 69 2.34 -27.50 7.15
N ALA A 70 2.46 -26.45 7.98
CA ALA A 70 2.67 -26.59 9.43
C ALA A 70 1.47 -27.26 10.14
N ALA A 71 0.24 -26.96 9.72
CA ALA A 71 -0.98 -27.55 10.29
C ALA A 71 -1.24 -28.99 9.79
N GLY A 72 -0.82 -29.33 8.56
CA GLY A 72 -0.98 -30.65 7.96
C GLY A 72 0.04 -31.70 8.42
N GLY A 73 1.19 -31.29 8.95
CA GLY A 73 2.23 -32.18 9.49
C GLY A 73 1.96 -32.71 10.91
N ALA A 74 0.87 -32.31 11.55
CA ALA A 74 0.49 -32.70 12.91
C ALA A 74 -0.53 -33.86 12.97
N ARG A 75 -0.71 -34.62 11.88
CA ARG A 75 -1.58 -35.81 11.82
C ARG A 75 -0.79 -37.07 11.49
#